data_AF-A0A9D1C2Z3-F1
#
_entry.id   AF-A0A9D1C2Z3-F1
#
_cell.length_a   1.000
_cell.length_b   1.000
_cell.length_c   1.000
_cell.angle_alpha   90.00
_cell.angle_beta   90.00
_cell.angle_gamma   90.00
#
_symmetry.space_group_name_H-M   'P 1'
#
loop_
_entity.id
_entity.type
_entity.pdbx_description
1 polymer ?
#
loop_
_entity_poly.entity_id
_entity_poly.type
_entity_poly.pdbx_seq_one_letter_code
_entity_poly.pdbx_strand_id
1 'polypeptide(L)'
;MYPVLLSGYSRKYCPNNPEYASVIRYVHNNPVKAGICKIHEYKWSSYPFYIQAARGQKKLVEHEEILSCFSKDANRAVRLFKEFNNQENSDDFIDMEEYMMGEEEALEYIKNYLDKNNIMIEYIRLREYKRERDILIQELAGKSQLSLREIAYILGISRETVRKICALKGLSP
;
A
#
# COMPACT_ATOMS: atom_id res chain seq x y z
N MET A 1 -21.24 -1.60 7.59
CA MET A 1 -20.55 -1.68 8.90
C MET A 1 -19.74 -2.97 8.87
N TYR A 2 -18.54 -2.93 8.28
CA TYR A 2 -17.82 -4.15 7.90
C TYR A 2 -17.11 -4.78 9.11
N PRO A 3 -17.42 -6.05 9.44
CA PRO A 3 -16.57 -6.87 10.29
C PRO A 3 -15.60 -7.63 9.38
N VAL A 4 -14.33 -7.20 9.31
CA VAL A 4 -13.29 -7.98 8.61
C VAL A 4 -12.35 -8.57 9.64
N LEU A 5 -12.66 -9.83 10.00
CA LEU A 5 -11.73 -10.93 10.22
C LEU A 5 -10.34 -10.58 10.79
N LEU A 6 -10.28 -10.18 12.05
CA LEU A 6 -9.12 -10.48 12.92
C LEU A 6 -9.18 -11.95 13.36
N SER A 7 -9.23 -12.88 12.41
CA SER A 7 -9.20 -14.31 12.70
C SER A 7 -7.77 -14.74 13.03
N GLY A 8 -7.41 -14.63 14.31
CA GLY A 8 -6.64 -15.69 14.96
C GLY A 8 -5.24 -15.38 15.48
N TYR A 9 -4.54 -14.32 15.05
CA TYR A 9 -3.07 -14.26 15.26
C TYR A 9 -2.51 -13.29 16.31
N SER A 10 -3.25 -12.28 16.79
CA SER A 10 -2.69 -11.34 17.79
C SER A 10 -2.98 -11.66 19.26
N ARG A 11 -3.88 -12.63 19.54
CA ARG A 11 -4.43 -12.80 20.90
C ARG A 11 -3.47 -13.42 21.91
N LYS A 12 -2.34 -13.98 21.48
CA LYS A 12 -1.40 -14.71 22.36
C LYS A 12 -0.40 -13.83 23.10
N TYR A 13 -0.14 -12.59 22.67
CA TYR A 13 1.02 -11.84 23.16
C TYR A 13 0.74 -10.45 23.77
N CYS A 14 -0.28 -9.71 23.33
CA CYS A 14 -0.78 -8.54 24.07
C CYS A 14 -2.29 -8.70 24.34
N PRO A 15 -2.69 -9.17 25.53
CA PRO A 15 -4.10 -9.39 25.85
C PRO A 15 -4.89 -8.08 26.01
N ASN A 16 -4.22 -6.98 26.34
CA ASN A 16 -4.89 -5.71 26.66
C ASN A 16 -5.09 -4.79 25.44
N ASN A 17 -4.29 -4.95 24.37
CA ASN A 17 -4.35 -4.07 23.19
C ASN A 17 -3.70 -4.74 21.95
N PRO A 18 -4.31 -5.84 21.44
CA PRO A 18 -3.73 -6.60 20.33
C PRO A 18 -3.61 -5.78 19.04
N GLU A 19 -4.56 -4.88 18.76
CA GLU A 19 -4.56 -4.04 17.56
C GLU A 19 -3.33 -3.10 17.53
N TYR A 20 -3.01 -2.48 18.67
CA TYR A 20 -1.86 -1.58 18.78
C TYR A 20 -0.52 -2.31 18.61
N ALA A 21 -0.39 -3.50 19.20
CA ALA A 21 0.80 -4.33 19.03
C ALA A 21 1.01 -4.73 17.56
N SER A 22 -0.05 -5.09 16.84
CA SER A 22 0.02 -5.40 15.41
C SER A 22 0.47 -4.19 14.57
N VAL A 23 -0.05 -2.98 14.84
CA VAL A 23 0.35 -1.76 14.13
C VAL A 23 1.84 -1.46 14.34
N ILE A 24 2.33 -1.59 15.58
CA ILE A 24 3.75 -1.38 15.89
C ILE A 24 4.63 -2.37 15.14
N ARG A 25 4.24 -3.65 15.14
CA ARG A 25 4.95 -4.70 14.40
C ARG A 25 4.99 -4.41 12.91
N TYR A 26 3.88 -3.94 12.33
CA TYR A 26 3.81 -3.53 10.93
C TYR A 26 4.83 -2.43 10.63
N VAL A 27 4.79 -1.32 11.38
CA VAL A 27 5.73 -0.20 11.20
C VAL A 27 7.18 -0.63 11.35
N HIS A 28 7.49 -1.52 12.30
CA HIS A 28 8.84 -2.06 12.49
C HIS A 28 9.28 -2.98 11.34
N ASN A 29 8.34 -3.67 10.68
CA ASN A 29 8.61 -4.56 9.55
C ASN A 29 8.56 -3.88 8.17
N ASN A 30 8.04 -2.66 8.04
CA ASN A 30 8.08 -1.88 6.79
C ASN A 30 9.43 -1.90 6.05
N PRO A 31 10.60 -1.65 6.69
CA PRO A 31 11.90 -1.70 6.00
C PRO A 31 12.25 -3.10 5.48
N VAL A 32 11.78 -4.17 6.13
CA VAL A 32 11.97 -5.55 5.67
C VAL A 32 11.07 -5.83 4.48
N LYS A 33 9.78 -5.46 4.57
CA LYS A 33 8.79 -5.61 3.50
C LYS A 33 9.19 -4.85 2.23
N ALA A 34 9.79 -3.67 2.38
CA ALA A 34 10.31 -2.86 1.28
C ALA A 34 11.69 -3.32 0.74
N GLY A 35 12.30 -4.36 1.32
CA GLY A 35 13.62 -4.85 0.90
C GLY A 35 14.79 -3.91 1.22
N ILE A 36 14.61 -2.96 2.15
CA ILE A 36 15.61 -1.93 2.48
C ILE A 36 16.69 -2.49 3.42
N CYS A 37 16.29 -3.05 4.56
CA CYS A 37 17.20 -3.59 5.58
C CYS A 37 16.45 -4.45 6.61
N LYS A 38 17.18 -5.08 7.55
CA LYS A 38 16.58 -5.78 8.69
C LYS A 38 15.99 -4.78 9.69
N ILE A 39 15.00 -5.21 10.48
CA ILE A 39 14.30 -4.37 11.47
C ILE A 39 15.27 -3.60 12.39
N HIS A 40 16.30 -4.28 12.90
CA HIS A 40 17.26 -3.69 13.86
C HIS A 40 18.28 -2.73 13.21
N GLU A 41 18.37 -2.71 11.88
CA GLU A 41 19.27 -1.81 11.15
C GLU A 41 18.58 -0.49 10.78
N TYR A 42 17.24 -0.46 10.84
CA TYR A 42 16.45 0.69 10.43
C TYR A 42 16.40 1.78 11.51
N LYS A 43 17.26 2.79 11.36
CA LYS A 43 17.44 3.91 12.32
C LYS A 43 16.22 4.80 12.51
N TRP A 44 15.28 4.79 11.57
CA TRP A 44 14.08 5.62 11.57
C TRP A 44 12.85 4.92 12.16
N SER A 45 13.07 3.87 12.95
CA SER A 45 12.01 3.21 13.72
C SER A 45 12.23 3.37 15.22
N SER A 46 11.15 3.20 15.98
CA SER A 46 11.22 3.11 17.45
C SER A 46 11.74 1.76 17.95
N TYR A 47 11.93 0.75 17.08
CA TYR A 47 12.32 -0.61 17.46
C TYR A 47 13.58 -0.67 18.36
N PRO A 48 14.68 0.07 18.08
CA PRO A 48 15.85 0.03 18.94
C PRO A 48 15.58 0.49 20.38
N PHE A 49 14.61 1.38 20.60
CA PHE A 49 14.26 1.86 21.94
C PHE A 49 13.55 0.77 22.77
N TYR A 50 12.68 -0.03 22.15
CA TYR A 50 12.09 -1.21 22.81
C TYR A 50 13.14 -2.23 23.23
N ILE A 51 14.15 -2.46 22.38
CA ILE A 51 15.19 -3.45 22.67
C ILE A 51 16.14 -2.97 23.78
N GLN A 52 16.35 -1.66 23.88
CA GLN A 52 17.23 -1.05 24.89
C GLN A 52 16.53 -0.83 26.23
N ALA A 53 15.19 -0.92 26.30
CA ALA A 53 14.43 -0.74 27.55
C ALA A 53 14.84 -1.71 28.67
N ALA A 54 15.30 -2.93 28.34
CA ALA A 54 15.83 -3.88 29.32
C ALA A 54 17.15 -3.43 29.98
N ARG A 55 17.85 -2.44 29.40
CA ARG A 55 19.17 -1.96 29.85
C ARG A 55 19.11 -0.74 30.76
N GLY A 56 17.94 -0.38 31.28
CA GLY A 56 17.78 0.72 32.25
C GLY A 56 17.97 2.14 31.68
N GLN A 57 18.01 2.29 30.35
CA GLN A 57 18.05 3.61 29.70
C GLN A 57 16.65 4.22 29.65
N LYS A 58 16.56 5.57 29.55
CA LYS A 58 15.32 6.36 29.55
C LYS A 58 14.23 5.68 28.72
N LYS A 59 13.22 5.16 29.41
CA LYS A 59 12.04 4.56 28.80
C LYS A 59 11.03 5.68 28.57
N LEU A 60 10.55 5.81 27.35
CA LEU A 60 9.36 6.60 27.08
C LEU A 60 8.17 5.81 27.64
N VAL A 61 7.24 6.50 28.31
CA VAL A 61 6.07 5.89 28.99
C VAL A 61 5.31 4.95 28.05
N GLU A 62 5.11 5.39 26.81
CA GLU A 62 4.46 4.61 25.74
C GLU A 62 5.11 3.23 25.52
N HIS A 63 6.44 3.14 25.62
CA HIS A 63 7.17 1.88 25.39
C HIS A 63 7.00 0.92 26.57
N GLU A 64 6.86 1.44 27.79
CA GLU A 64 6.58 0.61 28.97
C GLU A 64 5.19 0.01 28.91
N GLU A 65 4.20 0.79 28.49
CA GLU A 65 2.82 0.31 28.32
C GLU A 65 2.76 -0.85 27.33
N ILE A 66 3.40 -0.71 26.17
CA ILE A 66 3.46 -1.76 25.15
C ILE A 66 4.23 -2.98 25.65
N LEU A 67 5.41 -2.80 26.26
CA LEU A 67 6.18 -3.93 26.77
C LEU A 67 5.44 -4.67 27.90
N SER A 68 4.65 -3.95 28.71
CA SER A 68 3.85 -4.52 29.79
C SER A 68 2.78 -5.50 29.30
N CYS A 69 2.34 -5.38 28.05
CA CYS A 69 1.49 -6.38 27.38
C CYS A 69 2.11 -7.78 27.40
N PHE A 70 3.43 -7.85 27.21
CA PHE A 70 4.16 -9.11 27.01
C PHE A 70 4.62 -9.69 28.35
N SER A 71 5.08 -8.84 29.27
CA SER A 71 5.41 -9.25 30.64
C SER A 71 5.59 -8.07 31.59
N LYS A 72 5.39 -8.31 32.89
CA LYS A 72 5.82 -7.39 33.95
C LYS A 72 7.34 -7.40 34.16
N ASP A 73 8.00 -8.52 33.83
CA ASP A 73 9.47 -8.60 33.87
C ASP A 73 10.05 -7.96 32.59
N ALA A 74 10.84 -6.89 32.75
CA ALA A 74 11.34 -6.11 31.62
C ALA A 74 12.18 -6.95 30.65
N ASN A 75 13.00 -7.88 31.16
CA ASN A 75 13.83 -8.74 30.31
C ASN A 75 12.97 -9.72 29.51
N ARG A 76 11.98 -10.34 30.14
CA ARG A 76 11.02 -11.24 29.49
C ARG A 76 10.14 -10.50 28.50
N ALA A 77 9.68 -9.30 28.82
CA ALA A 77 8.89 -8.46 27.92
C ALA A 77 9.65 -8.17 26.62
N VAL A 78 10.92 -7.75 26.71
CA VAL A 78 11.75 -7.49 25.53
C VAL A 78 12.00 -8.75 24.71
N ARG A 79 12.21 -9.91 25.34
CA ARG A 79 12.36 -11.19 24.61
C ARG A 79 11.09 -11.53 23.82
N LEU A 80 9.93 -11.49 24.48
CA LEU A 80 8.65 -11.77 23.86
C LEU A 80 8.30 -10.75 22.76
N PHE A 81 8.65 -9.48 22.95
CA PHE A 81 8.48 -8.43 21.93
C PHE A 81 9.33 -8.70 20.68
N LYS A 82 10.59 -9.16 20.86
CA LYS A 82 11.46 -9.56 19.75
C LYS A 82 10.87 -10.76 18.99
N GLU A 83 10.43 -11.78 19.72
CA GLU A 83 9.81 -12.96 19.14
C GLU A 83 8.55 -12.59 18.35
N PHE A 84 7.70 -11.74 18.92
CA PHE A 84 6.50 -11.23 18.25
C PHE A 84 6.83 -10.50 16.93
N ASN A 85 7.84 -9.62 16.93
CA ASN A 85 8.22 -8.89 15.70
C ASN A 85 8.87 -9.77 14.63
N ASN A 86 9.52 -10.87 15.01
CA ASN A 86 10.25 -11.77 14.12
C ASN A 86 9.42 -12.97 13.64
N GLN A 87 8.21 -13.18 14.16
CA GLN A 87 7.32 -14.21 13.64
C GLN A 87 7.00 -13.92 12.16
N GLU A 88 6.88 -14.96 11.34
CA GLU A 88 6.28 -14.82 10.02
C GLU A 88 4.84 -14.34 10.21
N ASN A 89 4.47 -13.25 9.53
CA ASN A 89 3.07 -12.84 9.49
C ASN A 89 2.61 -12.62 8.05
N SER A 90 1.41 -13.10 7.79
CA SER A 90 0.55 -12.65 6.70
C SER A 90 -0.36 -11.53 7.23
N ASP A 91 0.18 -10.59 8.03
CA ASP A 91 -0.63 -9.43 8.41
C ASP A 91 -0.89 -8.65 7.12
N ASP A 92 -2.06 -8.88 6.54
CA ASP A 92 -2.69 -8.04 5.55
C ASP A 92 -3.11 -6.73 6.23
N PHE A 93 -2.15 -6.01 6.81
CA PHE A 93 -2.30 -4.57 6.88
C PHE A 93 -2.49 -4.15 5.44
N ILE A 94 -3.66 -3.57 5.17
CA ILE A 94 -4.04 -3.01 3.89
C ILE A 94 -2.89 -2.08 3.48
N ASP A 95 -1.96 -2.60 2.69
CA ASP A 95 -1.32 -1.80 1.66
C ASP A 95 -2.53 -1.29 0.91
N MET A 96 -2.81 0.01 1.05
CA MET A 96 -3.99 0.62 0.47
C MET A 96 -3.96 0.25 -1.02
N GLU A 97 -4.78 -0.73 -1.39
CA GLU A 97 -4.96 -1.09 -2.79
C GLU A 97 -5.34 0.22 -3.46
N GLU A 98 -4.48 0.71 -4.36
CA GLU A 98 -4.80 1.91 -5.09
C GLU A 98 -6.15 1.66 -5.76
N TYR A 99 -7.13 2.51 -5.45
CA TYR A 99 -8.46 2.36 -5.98
C TYR A 99 -8.38 2.39 -7.51
N MET A 100 -8.76 1.27 -8.13
CA MET A 100 -8.83 1.15 -9.58
C MET A 100 -10.29 1.22 -10.02
N MET A 101 -10.60 2.19 -10.88
CA MET A 101 -11.92 2.34 -11.49
C MET A 101 -12.36 1.03 -12.14
N GLY A 102 -13.61 0.65 -11.87
CA GLY A 102 -14.27 -0.44 -12.61
C GLY A 102 -14.52 -0.06 -14.06
N GLU A 103 -14.98 -1.02 -14.87
CA GLU A 103 -15.26 -0.79 -16.29
C GLU A 103 -16.30 0.33 -16.52
N GLU A 104 -17.42 0.30 -15.80
CA GLU A 104 -18.48 1.32 -15.92
C GLU A 104 -17.99 2.72 -15.54
N GLU A 105 -17.23 2.82 -14.44
CA GLU A 105 -16.63 4.07 -13.98
C GLU A 105 -15.60 4.61 -14.96
N ALA A 106 -14.80 3.72 -15.56
CA ALA A 106 -13.83 4.09 -16.58
C ALA A 106 -14.51 4.65 -17.83
N LEU A 107 -15.65 4.07 -18.24
CA LEU A 107 -16.45 4.59 -19.36
C LEU A 107 -17.04 5.96 -19.05
N GLU A 108 -17.57 6.15 -17.85
CA GLU A 108 -18.07 7.45 -17.40
C GLU A 108 -16.93 8.49 -17.31
N TYR A 109 -15.76 8.08 -16.83
CA TYR A 109 -14.56 8.92 -16.81
C TYR A 109 -14.15 9.35 -18.21
N ILE A 110 -14.12 8.43 -19.19
CA ILE A 110 -13.81 8.73 -20.59
C ILE A 110 -14.77 9.78 -21.14
N LYS A 111 -16.08 9.58 -20.94
CA LYS A 111 -17.11 10.50 -21.41
C LYS A 111 -16.92 11.89 -20.80
N ASN A 112 -16.79 11.97 -19.48
CA ASN A 112 -16.61 13.24 -18.77
C ASN A 112 -15.32 13.96 -19.20
N TYR A 113 -14.24 13.21 -19.42
CA TYR A 113 -12.98 13.76 -19.90
C TYR A 113 -13.13 14.37 -21.31
N LEU A 114 -13.77 13.65 -22.23
CA LEU A 114 -14.01 14.10 -23.59
C LEU A 114 -14.94 15.31 -23.65
N ASP A 115 -16.05 15.28 -22.92
CA ASP A 115 -17.02 16.39 -22.84
C ASP A 115 -16.35 17.67 -22.28
N LYS A 116 -15.57 17.53 -21.20
CA LYS A 116 -14.85 18.66 -20.59
C LYS A 116 -13.85 19.33 -21.54
N ASN A 117 -13.24 18.55 -22.43
CA ASN A 117 -12.30 19.05 -23.43
C ASN A 117 -12.97 19.37 -24.76
N ASN A 118 -14.29 19.18 -24.89
CA ASN A 118 -15.06 19.38 -26.12
C ASN A 118 -14.52 18.55 -27.30
N ILE A 119 -14.19 17.28 -27.05
CA ILE A 119 -13.61 16.35 -28.03
C ILE A 119 -14.61 15.22 -28.29
N MET A 120 -14.98 14.99 -29.55
CA MET A 120 -15.73 13.79 -29.92
C MET A 120 -14.81 12.56 -29.91
N ILE A 121 -15.32 11.41 -29.46
CA ILE A 121 -14.50 10.19 -29.29
C ILE A 121 -13.82 9.75 -30.61
N GLU A 122 -14.48 9.93 -31.76
CA GLU A 122 -13.91 9.62 -33.09
C GLU A 122 -12.70 10.50 -33.46
N TYR A 123 -12.56 11.66 -32.82
CA TYR A 123 -11.49 12.62 -33.07
C TYR A 123 -10.28 12.42 -32.16
N ILE A 124 -10.40 11.70 -31.03
CA ILE A 124 -9.29 11.52 -30.07
C ILE A 124 -8.03 10.89 -30.70
N ARG A 125 -8.19 10.16 -31.80
CA ARG A 125 -7.09 9.55 -32.58
C ARG A 125 -6.31 10.53 -33.46
N LEU A 126 -6.89 11.71 -33.75
CA LEU A 126 -6.29 12.72 -34.63
C LEU A 126 -5.05 13.34 -33.98
N ARG A 127 -4.15 13.86 -34.82
CA ARG A 127 -2.85 14.40 -34.35
C ARG A 127 -2.99 15.62 -33.45
N GLU A 128 -4.04 16.43 -33.65
CA GLU A 128 -4.30 17.64 -32.86
C GLU A 128 -4.61 17.31 -31.40
N TYR A 129 -5.28 16.19 -31.12
CA TYR A 129 -5.64 15.74 -29.77
C TYR A 129 -4.60 14.79 -29.17
N LYS A 130 -3.37 14.77 -29.70
CA LYS A 130 -2.31 13.86 -29.24
C LYS A 130 -2.07 14.00 -27.73
N ARG A 131 -2.07 15.23 -27.22
CA ARG A 131 -1.78 15.50 -25.80
C ARG A 131 -2.87 14.91 -24.91
N GLU A 132 -4.14 15.19 -25.23
CA GLU A 132 -5.32 14.76 -24.49
C GLU A 132 -5.48 13.24 -24.55
N ARG A 133 -5.23 12.66 -25.73
CA ARG A 133 -5.16 11.21 -25.94
C ARG A 133 -4.11 10.54 -25.05
N ASP A 134 -2.89 11.06 -25.04
CA ASP A 134 -1.79 10.46 -24.28
C ASP A 134 -2.05 10.56 -22.77
N ILE A 135 -2.66 11.66 -22.30
CA ILE A 135 -3.10 11.81 -20.90
C ILE A 135 -4.21 10.80 -20.56
N LEU A 136 -5.26 10.72 -21.37
CA LEU A 136 -6.39 9.82 -21.14
C LEU A 136 -5.94 8.35 -21.11
N ILE A 137 -5.07 7.94 -22.03
CA ILE A 137 -4.50 6.58 -22.04
C ILE A 137 -3.73 6.29 -20.74
N GLN A 138 -2.93 7.24 -20.26
CA GLN A 138 -2.14 7.06 -19.04
C GLN A 138 -3.03 6.95 -17.80
N GLU A 139 -4.06 7.78 -17.70
CA GLU A 139 -5.01 7.74 -16.59
C GLU A 139 -5.78 6.40 -16.57
N LEU A 140 -6.27 5.94 -17.72
CA LEU A 140 -6.96 4.65 -17.80
C LEU A 140 -6.02 3.48 -17.47
N ALA A 141 -4.81 3.47 -18.02
CA ALA A 141 -3.86 2.39 -17.78
C ALA A 141 -3.36 2.34 -16.31
N GLY A 142 -3.32 3.48 -15.62
CA GLY A 142 -2.82 3.57 -14.25
C GLY A 142 -3.90 3.53 -13.17
N LYS A 143 -5.16 3.82 -13.50
CA LYS A 143 -6.25 4.00 -12.51
C LYS A 143 -7.54 3.27 -12.85
N SER A 144 -7.54 2.40 -13.87
CA SER A 144 -8.70 1.57 -14.20
C SER A 144 -8.31 0.12 -14.36
N GLN A 145 -9.29 -0.77 -14.19
CA GLN A 145 -9.11 -2.21 -14.38
C GLN A 145 -9.08 -2.60 -15.88
N LEU A 146 -9.15 -1.63 -16.80
CA LEU A 146 -9.11 -1.89 -18.24
C LEU A 146 -7.73 -2.35 -18.69
N SER A 147 -7.71 -3.42 -19.47
CA SER A 147 -6.53 -3.83 -20.22
C SER A 147 -6.17 -2.81 -21.30
N LEU A 148 -4.89 -2.80 -21.70
CA LEU A 148 -4.44 -1.99 -22.84
C LEU A 148 -5.20 -2.27 -24.15
N ARG A 149 -5.83 -3.45 -24.27
CA ARG A 149 -6.66 -3.82 -25.43
C ARG A 149 -8.04 -3.16 -25.36
N GLU A 150 -8.66 -3.15 -24.19
CA GLU A 150 -9.95 -2.47 -23.99
C GLU A 150 -9.80 -0.96 -24.18
N ILE A 151 -8.74 -0.37 -23.62
CA ILE A 151 -8.42 1.06 -23.83
C ILE A 151 -8.26 1.36 -25.34
N ALA A 152 -7.52 0.52 -26.06
CA ALA A 152 -7.33 0.65 -27.50
C ALA A 152 -8.66 0.55 -28.28
N TYR A 153 -9.52 -0.40 -27.90
CA TYR A 153 -10.82 -0.61 -28.52
C TYR A 153 -11.76 0.57 -28.30
N ILE A 154 -11.91 1.02 -27.04
CA ILE A 154 -12.82 2.11 -26.68
C ILE A 154 -12.42 3.42 -27.37
N LEU A 155 -11.11 3.73 -27.39
CA LEU A 155 -10.61 4.97 -27.98
C LEU A 155 -10.40 4.89 -29.50
N GLY A 156 -10.57 3.72 -30.12
CA GLY A 156 -10.32 3.53 -31.55
C GLY A 156 -8.86 3.75 -31.96
N ILE A 157 -7.90 3.36 -31.10
CA ILE A 157 -6.46 3.56 -31.27
C ILE A 157 -5.77 2.19 -31.38
N SER A 158 -4.66 2.12 -32.12
CA SER A 158 -3.90 0.86 -32.20
C SER A 158 -3.34 0.46 -30.82
N ARG A 159 -3.43 -0.83 -30.48
CA ARG A 159 -2.84 -1.39 -29.26
C ARG A 159 -1.36 -1.05 -29.12
N GLU A 160 -0.62 -1.00 -30.23
CA GLU A 160 0.80 -0.68 -30.24
C GLU A 160 1.07 0.78 -29.86
N THR A 161 0.20 1.71 -30.29
CA THR A 161 0.24 3.11 -29.86
C THR A 161 0.02 3.23 -28.35
N VAL A 162 -1.03 2.57 -27.83
CA VAL A 162 -1.33 2.55 -26.39
C VAL A 162 -0.14 2.01 -25.59
N ARG A 163 0.40 0.85 -26.00
CA ARG A 163 1.58 0.22 -25.37
C ARG A 163 2.79 1.15 -25.32
N LYS A 164 3.11 1.83 -26.42
CA LYS A 164 4.23 2.79 -26.47
C LYS A 164 4.04 3.96 -25.50
N ILE A 165 2.82 4.48 -25.39
CA ILE A 165 2.50 5.60 -24.50
C ILE A 165 2.67 5.19 -23.02
N CYS A 166 2.20 3.99 -22.65
CA CYS A 166 2.34 3.47 -21.29
C CYS A 166 3.81 3.15 -20.93
N ALA A 167 4.57 2.58 -21.86
CA ALA A 167 5.98 2.24 -21.66
C ALA A 167 6.87 3.48 -21.38
N LEU A 168 6.53 4.66 -21.93
CA LEU A 168 7.30 5.90 -21.73
C LEU A 168 7.27 6.42 -20.28
N LYS A 169 6.36 5.93 -19.42
CA LYS A 169 6.23 6.36 -18.02
C LYS A 169 6.43 5.24 -16.99
N GLY A 170 6.90 4.06 -17.41
CA GLY A 170 7.09 2.92 -16.50
C GLY A 170 5.78 2.24 -16.07
N LEU A 171 4.66 2.57 -16.72
CA LEU A 171 3.39 1.84 -16.62
C LEU A 171 3.45 0.66 -17.60
N SER A 172 4.24 -0.37 -17.29
CA SER A 172 4.12 -1.68 -17.96
C SER A 172 3.46 -2.67 -17.02
N PRO A 173 2.56 -3.53 -17.53
CA PRO A 173 2.05 -4.67 -16.77
C PRO A 173 3.16 -5.65 -16.41
#